data_AF-A0A954R550-F1
#
_entry.id   AF-A0A954R550-F1
#
_cell.length_a   1.000
_cell.length_b   1.000
_cell.length_c   1.000
_cell.angle_alpha   90.00
_cell.angle_beta   90.00
_cell.angle_gamma   90.00
#
_symmetry.space_group_name_H-M   'P 1'
#
loop_
_entity.id
_entity.type
_entity.pdbx_description
1 polymer ?
#
loop_
_entity_poly.entity_id
_entity_poly.type
_entity_poly.pdbx_seq_one_letter_code
_entity_poly.pdbx_strand_id
1 'polypeptide(L)'
;MLQVQLPDGSIVEHPDSATALDVAEKIGSRLAKAVVAAKIGDRVVDATRPLAGLADQSPIPLTLLTERDPEALDVLRHSSAHIMARAVMRIFPGVSLAFGPTIDNGFYYDFELDHKLSDDDFAAIEAEMSKIIALAEPFEQFSLGRDEALTLCGDLNQSFKVEHISTGLADHEQLGFYRQGEFVDLCRGPHIPDASKVKAFKLLSVAGAYWKGDAQGKQLQRLYGTAWFSPKDLQAYLDQLAEARRRDHRVLGKKMGLFQISPEVGQGLCLWLPKGARVRVLLEDFLRQELLRRGYEPVYSPHIGRVEMYETSGHFPYYRDSQFPPLFVDQAGGLVDAWISRLQSPEGLTLEQEGQLNDAAEVLGAELPDYRPEASVEDRVAVLQAWQRQHERYLIKPMNCPHHAQIFKAQPRSYKQLPLRLMEFGTVYRYEQTGELNGMLRVRGLTQDDAHIFCTQDQVEEEFRNTIELTRFVLESVGLTDYRVQLSLRDPKSDKYVGSEENWVKAEAALRRVLEESGLNFQAAAGEAAFYGPKADFMVRDCIGRQWQLGTVQLDYNMPERFQLEYVGSDNGMH
;
A
#
# COMPACT_ATOMS: atom_id res chain seq x y z
N MET A 1 -42.05 11.11 -19.80
CA MET A 1 -41.13 11.97 -20.59
C MET A 1 -40.01 12.37 -19.65
N LEU A 2 -38.81 11.93 -19.97
CA LEU A 2 -37.61 12.12 -19.17
C LEU A 2 -36.95 13.45 -19.58
N GLN A 3 -36.60 14.28 -18.59
CA GLN A 3 -35.85 15.51 -18.81
C GLN A 3 -34.36 15.26 -18.58
N VAL A 4 -33.53 15.50 -19.58
CA VAL A 4 -32.07 15.37 -19.51
C VAL A 4 -31.46 16.76 -19.57
N GLN A 5 -30.58 17.09 -18.64
CA GLN A 5 -29.75 18.29 -18.67
C GLN A 5 -28.37 17.96 -19.22
N LEU A 6 -27.96 18.68 -20.27
CA LEU A 6 -26.64 18.55 -20.89
C LEU A 6 -25.61 19.51 -20.22
N PRO A 7 -24.30 19.34 -20.46
CA PRO A 7 -23.27 20.15 -19.81
C PRO A 7 -23.32 21.65 -20.16
N ASP A 8 -23.95 22.02 -21.28
CA ASP A 8 -24.18 23.42 -21.67
C ASP A 8 -25.37 24.06 -20.94
N GLY A 9 -26.03 23.31 -20.05
CA GLY A 9 -27.19 23.73 -19.27
C GLY A 9 -28.52 23.55 -20.00
N SER A 10 -28.53 23.11 -21.26
CA SER A 10 -29.75 22.87 -22.02
C SER A 10 -30.51 21.65 -21.47
N ILE A 11 -31.85 21.72 -21.52
CA ILE A 11 -32.73 20.63 -21.09
C ILE A 11 -33.44 20.07 -22.33
N VAL A 12 -33.32 18.76 -22.53
CA VAL A 12 -33.93 18.05 -23.65
C VAL A 12 -34.86 16.96 -23.14
N GLU A 13 -36.01 16.81 -23.81
CA GLU A 13 -37.00 15.79 -23.47
C GLU A 13 -36.85 14.55 -24.36
N HIS A 14 -36.97 13.39 -23.71
CA HIS A 14 -36.87 12.07 -24.32
C HIS A 14 -37.94 11.10 -23.76
N PRO A 15 -38.27 10.02 -24.49
CA PRO A 15 -39.07 8.93 -23.94
C PRO A 15 -38.42 8.31 -22.69
N ASP A 16 -39.21 7.71 -21.80
CA ASP A 16 -38.69 7.13 -20.54
C ASP A 16 -37.77 5.92 -20.78
N SER A 17 -37.86 5.30 -21.96
CA SER A 17 -36.95 4.22 -22.40
C SER A 17 -35.63 4.72 -22.97
N ALA A 18 -35.41 6.04 -23.08
CA ALA A 18 -34.23 6.58 -23.74
C ALA A 18 -32.94 6.27 -22.98
N THR A 19 -31.92 5.92 -23.76
CA THR A 19 -30.55 5.66 -23.31
C THR A 19 -29.68 6.90 -23.54
N ALA A 20 -28.45 6.90 -23.00
CA ALA A 20 -27.52 7.97 -23.31
C ALA A 20 -27.12 7.99 -24.80
N LEU A 21 -27.09 6.83 -25.46
CA LEU A 21 -26.89 6.75 -26.92
C LEU A 21 -28.03 7.40 -27.71
N ASP A 22 -29.30 7.25 -27.28
CA ASP A 22 -30.43 7.91 -27.94
C ASP A 22 -30.35 9.45 -27.82
N VAL A 23 -29.88 9.93 -26.67
CA VAL A 23 -29.58 11.36 -26.46
C VAL A 23 -28.46 11.80 -27.42
N ALA A 24 -27.38 11.02 -27.51
CA ALA A 24 -26.25 11.31 -28.39
C ALA A 24 -26.65 11.30 -29.88
N GLU A 25 -27.51 10.37 -30.31
CA GLU A 25 -27.98 10.26 -31.70
C GLU A 25 -28.84 11.47 -32.10
N LYS A 26 -29.67 11.97 -31.17
CA LYS A 26 -30.46 13.20 -31.37
C LYS A 26 -29.57 14.44 -31.51
N ILE A 27 -28.43 14.49 -30.81
CA ILE A 27 -27.44 15.57 -30.95
C ILE A 27 -26.69 15.43 -32.28
N GLY A 28 -26.27 14.21 -32.63
CA GLY A 28 -25.72 13.91 -33.94
C GLY A 28 -25.02 12.56 -34.02
N SER A 29 -25.17 11.89 -35.17
CA SER A 29 -24.65 10.53 -35.41
C SER A 29 -23.13 10.37 -35.23
N ARG A 30 -22.34 11.43 -35.45
CA ARG A 30 -20.89 11.40 -35.18
C ARG A 30 -20.61 11.30 -33.68
N LEU A 31 -21.39 12.01 -32.85
CA LEU A 31 -21.24 11.96 -31.41
C LEU A 31 -21.67 10.59 -30.88
N ALA A 32 -22.83 10.08 -31.30
CA ALA A 32 -23.30 8.74 -30.92
C ALA A 32 -22.27 7.63 -31.20
N LYS A 33 -21.59 7.69 -32.36
CA LYS A 33 -20.49 6.78 -32.69
C LYS A 33 -19.26 6.94 -31.80
N ALA A 34 -19.02 8.11 -31.24
CA ALA A 34 -17.88 8.39 -30.35
C ALA A 34 -18.17 8.07 -28.88
N VAL A 35 -19.44 8.01 -28.46
CA VAL A 35 -19.82 7.72 -27.08
C VAL A 35 -19.34 6.31 -26.68
N VAL A 36 -18.74 6.23 -25.50
CA VAL A 36 -18.24 5.01 -24.85
C VAL A 36 -19.08 4.69 -23.62
N ALA A 37 -19.38 5.70 -22.80
CA ALA A 37 -20.20 5.56 -21.61
C ALA A 37 -20.92 6.89 -21.36
N ALA A 38 -21.66 6.98 -20.26
CA ALA A 38 -22.23 8.23 -19.81
C ALA A 38 -21.92 8.45 -18.33
N LYS A 39 -22.05 9.69 -17.89
CA LYS A 39 -21.89 10.09 -16.50
C LYS A 39 -23.12 10.83 -16.04
N ILE A 40 -23.68 10.39 -14.90
CA ILE A 40 -24.83 11.00 -14.23
C ILE A 40 -24.36 11.48 -12.86
N GLY A 41 -24.27 12.80 -12.69
CA GLY A 41 -23.57 13.39 -11.53
C GLY A 41 -22.11 12.94 -11.53
N ASP A 42 -21.68 12.22 -10.49
CA ASP A 42 -20.34 11.64 -10.39
C ASP A 42 -20.26 10.17 -10.81
N ARG A 43 -21.38 9.54 -11.16
CA ARG A 43 -21.45 8.11 -11.46
C ARG A 43 -21.34 7.83 -12.95
N VAL A 44 -20.36 7.04 -13.35
CA VAL A 44 -20.24 6.50 -14.72
C VAL A 44 -21.19 5.31 -14.90
N VAL A 45 -21.93 5.29 -16.01
CA VAL A 45 -22.97 4.32 -16.35
C VAL A 45 -22.88 3.91 -17.83
N ASP A 46 -23.45 2.77 -18.18
CA ASP A 46 -23.52 2.27 -19.55
C ASP A 46 -24.29 3.25 -20.46
N ALA A 47 -23.76 3.47 -21.66
CA ALA A 47 -24.43 4.36 -22.61
C ALA A 47 -25.72 3.75 -23.19
N THR A 48 -25.84 2.43 -23.14
CA THR A 48 -26.97 1.63 -23.68
C THR A 48 -28.08 1.37 -22.65
N ARG A 49 -27.89 1.77 -21.38
CA ARG A 49 -28.88 1.52 -20.33
C ARG A 49 -29.94 2.63 -20.29
N PRO A 50 -31.24 2.28 -20.13
CA PRO A 50 -32.29 3.28 -20.01
C PRO A 50 -32.05 4.23 -18.82
N LEU A 51 -32.20 5.53 -19.06
CA LEU A 51 -31.88 6.58 -18.09
C LEU A 51 -32.87 6.65 -16.92
N ALA A 52 -34.13 6.25 -17.11
CA ALA A 52 -35.19 6.39 -16.10
C ALA A 52 -34.90 5.64 -14.78
N GLY A 53 -34.06 4.60 -14.80
CA GLY A 53 -33.65 3.84 -13.61
C GLY A 53 -32.27 4.21 -13.07
N LEU A 54 -31.66 5.28 -13.58
CA LEU A 54 -30.27 5.65 -13.27
C LEU A 54 -30.12 6.98 -12.52
N ALA A 55 -31.20 7.70 -12.25
CA ALA A 55 -31.16 8.93 -11.48
C ALA A 55 -32.46 9.12 -10.68
N ASP A 56 -32.32 9.59 -9.45
CA ASP A 56 -33.46 9.91 -8.57
C ASP A 56 -33.92 11.38 -8.74
N GLN A 57 -33.18 12.17 -9.54
CA GLN A 57 -33.44 13.59 -9.78
C GLN A 57 -33.87 13.87 -11.22
N SER A 58 -34.70 14.90 -11.39
CA SER A 58 -35.12 15.43 -12.69
C SER A 58 -34.92 16.95 -12.71
N PRO A 59 -34.25 17.53 -13.72
CA PRO A 59 -33.66 16.85 -14.89
C PRO A 59 -32.43 16.00 -14.53
N ILE A 60 -32.20 14.93 -15.30
CA ILE A 60 -31.05 14.03 -15.15
C ILE A 60 -29.79 14.74 -15.69
N PRO A 61 -28.76 14.98 -14.87
CA PRO A 61 -27.53 15.65 -15.31
C PRO A 61 -26.67 14.66 -16.09
N LEU A 62 -26.67 14.73 -17.42
CA LEU A 62 -26.00 13.76 -18.29
C LEU A 62 -24.76 14.37 -18.95
N THR A 63 -23.63 13.70 -18.78
CA THR A 63 -22.42 13.93 -19.58
C THR A 63 -22.14 12.71 -20.43
N LEU A 64 -21.98 12.90 -21.74
CA LEU A 64 -21.62 11.83 -22.67
C LEU A 64 -20.10 11.68 -22.69
N LEU A 65 -19.61 10.48 -22.34
CA LEU A 65 -18.18 10.20 -22.31
C LEU A 65 -17.72 9.60 -23.62
N THR A 66 -16.61 10.11 -24.14
CA THR A 66 -15.98 9.72 -25.41
C THR A 66 -14.54 9.26 -25.16
N GLU A 67 -13.82 8.86 -26.22
CA GLU A 67 -12.40 8.49 -26.15
C GLU A 67 -11.46 9.60 -25.59
N ARG A 68 -11.94 10.84 -25.51
CA ARG A 68 -11.17 11.98 -24.99
C ARG A 68 -11.24 12.11 -23.47
N ASP A 69 -12.21 11.44 -22.86
CA ASP A 69 -12.49 11.54 -21.44
C ASP A 69 -11.74 10.44 -20.70
N PRO A 70 -10.90 10.77 -19.68
CA PRO A 70 -10.09 9.77 -18.97
C PRO A 70 -10.93 8.62 -18.39
N GLU A 71 -12.12 8.92 -17.87
CA GLU A 71 -13.06 7.95 -17.29
C GLU A 71 -13.52 6.89 -18.30
N ALA A 72 -13.56 7.23 -19.60
CA ALA A 72 -13.94 6.27 -20.65
C ALA A 72 -12.90 5.16 -20.82
N LEU A 73 -11.63 5.42 -20.51
CA LEU A 73 -10.55 4.45 -20.64
C LEU A 73 -10.70 3.31 -19.62
N ASP A 74 -11.22 3.60 -18.42
CA ASP A 74 -11.53 2.57 -17.43
C ASP A 74 -12.66 1.65 -17.91
N VAL A 75 -13.72 2.22 -18.52
CA VAL A 75 -14.81 1.42 -19.11
C VAL A 75 -14.29 0.52 -20.24
N LEU A 76 -13.40 1.03 -21.09
CA LEU A 76 -12.73 0.27 -22.14
C LEU A 76 -11.91 -0.89 -21.57
N ARG A 77 -11.12 -0.64 -20.54
CA ARG A 77 -10.25 -1.62 -19.89
C ARG A 77 -11.05 -2.71 -19.18
N HIS A 78 -12.13 -2.33 -18.49
CA HIS A 78 -13.06 -3.28 -17.87
C HIS A 78 -13.63 -4.22 -18.93
N SER A 79 -14.13 -3.66 -20.03
CA SER A 79 -14.68 -4.44 -21.14
C SER A 79 -13.63 -5.33 -21.81
N SER A 80 -12.39 -4.87 -21.88
CA SER A 80 -11.27 -5.64 -22.40
C SER A 80 -10.87 -6.81 -21.49
N ALA A 81 -11.06 -6.67 -20.16
CA ALA A 81 -10.88 -7.77 -19.21
C ALA A 81 -11.89 -8.91 -19.46
N HIS A 82 -13.16 -8.58 -19.74
CA HIS A 82 -14.17 -9.57 -20.11
C HIS A 82 -13.85 -10.25 -21.45
N ILE A 83 -13.41 -9.49 -22.45
CA ILE A 83 -12.99 -10.05 -23.74
C ILE A 83 -11.79 -11.00 -23.56
N MET A 84 -10.83 -10.64 -22.69
CA MET A 84 -9.71 -11.51 -22.33
C MET A 84 -10.18 -12.78 -21.63
N ALA A 85 -11.08 -12.67 -20.65
CA ALA A 85 -11.61 -13.84 -19.94
C ALA A 85 -12.34 -14.80 -20.90
N ARG A 86 -13.18 -14.27 -21.79
CA ARG A 86 -13.83 -15.05 -22.85
C ARG A 86 -12.81 -15.73 -23.77
N ALA A 87 -11.76 -15.03 -24.19
CA ALA A 87 -10.71 -15.61 -25.03
C ALA A 87 -9.99 -16.77 -24.33
N VAL A 88 -9.64 -16.61 -23.05
CA VAL A 88 -9.02 -17.67 -22.23
C VAL A 88 -9.96 -18.88 -22.12
N MET A 89 -11.25 -18.68 -21.84
CA MET A 89 -12.23 -19.76 -21.76
C MET A 89 -12.45 -20.51 -23.08
N ARG A 90 -12.26 -19.86 -24.23
CA ARG A 90 -12.33 -20.51 -25.55
C ARG A 90 -11.11 -21.38 -25.85
N ILE A 91 -9.94 -20.97 -25.38
CA ILE A 91 -8.67 -21.66 -25.66
C ILE A 91 -8.47 -22.80 -24.66
N PHE A 92 -8.79 -22.57 -23.38
CA PHE A 92 -8.52 -23.51 -22.30
C PHE A 92 -9.83 -24.03 -21.69
N PRO A 93 -10.03 -25.36 -21.62
CA PRO A 93 -11.21 -25.94 -20.99
C PRO A 93 -11.11 -25.86 -19.46
N GLY A 94 -12.25 -25.91 -18.78
CA GLY A 94 -12.31 -26.02 -17.31
C GLY A 94 -11.93 -24.76 -16.54
N VAL A 95 -11.93 -23.60 -17.20
CA VAL A 95 -11.55 -22.32 -16.59
C VAL A 95 -12.63 -21.85 -15.60
N SER A 96 -12.22 -21.55 -14.37
CA SER A 96 -13.04 -20.86 -13.37
C SER A 96 -12.50 -19.45 -13.12
N LEU A 97 -13.40 -18.46 -13.19
CA LEU A 97 -13.11 -17.03 -13.11
C LEU A 97 -13.27 -16.51 -11.69
N ALA A 98 -12.27 -15.78 -11.20
CA ALA A 98 -12.33 -15.08 -9.93
C ALA A 98 -12.66 -13.59 -10.13
N PHE A 99 -11.66 -12.70 -10.13
CA PHE A 99 -11.83 -11.25 -10.25
C PHE A 99 -11.05 -10.68 -11.43
N GLY A 100 -11.63 -9.70 -12.12
CA GLY A 100 -10.96 -8.98 -13.19
C GLY A 100 -11.18 -7.46 -13.19
N PRO A 101 -10.64 -6.73 -12.20
CA PRO A 101 -10.80 -5.29 -12.11
C PRO A 101 -9.87 -4.53 -13.08
N THR A 102 -10.17 -3.26 -13.27
CA THR A 102 -9.26 -2.30 -13.88
C THR A 102 -8.18 -1.87 -12.88
N ILE A 103 -7.06 -1.41 -13.42
CA ILE A 103 -5.95 -0.76 -12.72
C ILE A 103 -5.52 0.48 -13.52
N ASP A 104 -4.75 1.38 -12.91
CA ASP A 104 -4.38 2.69 -13.48
C ASP A 104 -3.96 2.69 -14.96
N ASN A 105 -3.26 1.64 -15.41
CA ASN A 105 -2.76 1.53 -16.78
C ASN A 105 -3.21 0.25 -17.52
N GLY A 106 -4.26 -0.42 -17.04
CA GLY A 106 -4.72 -1.66 -17.66
C GLY A 106 -5.79 -2.38 -16.85
N PHE A 107 -5.71 -3.70 -16.85
CA PHE A 107 -6.61 -4.59 -16.14
C PHE A 107 -5.87 -5.91 -15.87
N TYR A 108 -6.45 -6.73 -15.01
CA TYR A 108 -6.06 -8.14 -14.94
C TYR A 108 -7.30 -9.01 -14.85
N TYR A 109 -7.12 -10.32 -14.95
CA TYR A 109 -8.14 -11.28 -14.58
C TYR A 109 -7.48 -12.49 -13.91
N ASP A 110 -8.05 -12.93 -12.79
CA ASP A 110 -7.62 -14.09 -12.02
C ASP A 110 -8.36 -15.35 -12.49
N PHE A 111 -7.58 -16.37 -12.86
CA PHE A 111 -8.09 -17.63 -13.37
C PHE A 111 -7.64 -18.81 -12.53
N GLU A 112 -8.55 -19.76 -12.38
CA GLU A 112 -8.22 -21.14 -12.08
C GLU A 112 -8.34 -21.97 -13.35
N LEU A 113 -7.25 -22.66 -13.69
CA LEU A 113 -7.16 -23.59 -14.79
C LEU A 113 -5.91 -24.47 -14.61
N ASP A 114 -5.96 -25.68 -15.15
CA ASP A 114 -4.85 -26.65 -15.07
C ASP A 114 -3.64 -26.22 -15.91
N HIS A 115 -3.88 -25.55 -17.04
CA HIS A 115 -2.81 -25.05 -17.91
C HIS A 115 -2.07 -23.90 -17.23
N LYS A 116 -0.75 -24.02 -17.10
CA LYS A 116 0.08 -22.95 -16.55
C LYS A 116 0.30 -21.86 -17.60
N LEU A 117 -0.40 -20.74 -17.46
CA LEU A 117 -0.28 -19.57 -18.31
C LEU A 117 1.15 -19.01 -18.27
N SER A 118 1.64 -18.65 -19.44
CA SER A 118 2.96 -18.06 -19.65
C SER A 118 2.96 -17.07 -20.81
N ASP A 119 4.06 -16.36 -21.00
CA ASP A 119 4.22 -15.41 -22.10
C ASP A 119 4.09 -16.08 -23.48
N ASP A 120 4.33 -17.39 -23.58
CA ASP A 120 4.18 -18.18 -24.81
C ASP A 120 2.70 -18.29 -25.24
N ASP A 121 1.75 -18.17 -24.31
CA ASP A 121 0.31 -18.24 -24.59
C ASP A 121 -0.25 -16.90 -25.13
N PHE A 122 0.48 -15.79 -24.94
CA PHE A 122 -0.07 -14.46 -25.20
C PHE A 122 -0.49 -14.25 -26.64
N ALA A 123 0.30 -14.73 -27.60
CA ALA A 123 -0.02 -14.59 -29.01
C ALA A 123 -1.34 -15.30 -29.38
N ALA A 124 -1.60 -16.47 -28.79
CA ALA A 124 -2.83 -17.22 -29.02
C ALA A 124 -4.06 -16.52 -28.39
N ILE A 125 -3.92 -16.06 -27.15
CA ILE A 125 -4.98 -15.32 -26.44
C ILE A 125 -5.30 -14.00 -27.15
N GLU A 126 -4.27 -13.22 -27.53
CA GLU A 126 -4.45 -11.95 -28.25
C GLU A 126 -5.11 -12.14 -29.62
N ALA A 127 -4.79 -13.22 -30.32
CA ALA A 127 -5.44 -13.57 -31.58
C ALA A 127 -6.92 -13.91 -31.37
N GLU A 128 -7.27 -14.65 -30.32
CA GLU A 128 -8.67 -14.96 -30.00
C GLU A 128 -9.45 -13.73 -29.52
N MET A 129 -8.85 -12.86 -28.71
CA MET A 129 -9.43 -11.55 -28.35
C MET A 129 -9.74 -10.71 -29.59
N SER A 130 -8.83 -10.70 -30.57
CA SER A 130 -9.03 -10.00 -31.84
C SER A 130 -10.19 -10.57 -32.65
N LYS A 131 -10.39 -11.90 -32.66
CA LYS A 131 -11.56 -12.53 -33.29
C LYS A 131 -12.85 -12.12 -32.59
N ILE A 132 -12.88 -12.11 -31.25
CA ILE A 132 -14.04 -11.67 -30.46
C ILE A 132 -14.38 -10.21 -30.77
N ILE A 133 -13.38 -9.32 -30.78
CA ILE A 133 -13.56 -7.90 -31.09
C ILE A 133 -14.14 -7.71 -32.50
N ALA A 134 -13.69 -8.49 -33.47
CA ALA A 134 -14.16 -8.43 -34.85
C ALA A 134 -15.64 -8.83 -35.02
N LEU A 135 -16.22 -9.58 -34.06
CA LEU A 135 -17.66 -9.89 -34.07
C LEU A 135 -18.52 -8.65 -33.77
N ALA A 136 -17.97 -7.62 -33.11
CA ALA A 136 -18.67 -6.40 -32.72
C ALA A 136 -19.97 -6.66 -31.91
N GLU A 137 -19.97 -7.71 -31.09
CA GLU A 137 -21.11 -8.06 -30.25
C GLU A 137 -21.32 -7.01 -29.15
N PRO A 138 -22.58 -6.70 -28.81
CA PRO A 138 -22.90 -5.78 -27.73
C PRO A 138 -22.60 -6.38 -26.36
N PHE A 139 -22.41 -5.51 -25.36
CA PHE A 139 -22.42 -5.89 -23.96
C PHE A 139 -23.83 -5.72 -23.40
N GLU A 140 -24.50 -6.83 -23.10
CA GLU A 140 -25.89 -6.86 -22.65
C GLU A 140 -25.95 -7.03 -21.13
N GLN A 141 -26.45 -6.00 -20.44
CA GLN A 141 -26.65 -6.06 -18.99
C GLN A 141 -27.98 -6.75 -18.68
N PHE A 142 -27.96 -7.62 -17.67
CA PHE A 142 -29.17 -8.16 -17.07
C PHE A 142 -28.96 -8.39 -15.57
N SER A 143 -30.04 -8.53 -14.82
CA SER A 143 -29.99 -8.79 -13.38
C SER A 143 -30.79 -10.05 -13.04
N LEU A 144 -30.32 -10.78 -12.04
CA LEU A 144 -30.99 -11.97 -11.52
C LEU A 144 -31.17 -11.88 -10.01
N GLY A 145 -32.21 -12.55 -9.50
CA GLY A 145 -32.33 -12.80 -8.08
C GLY A 145 -31.18 -13.70 -7.58
N ARG A 146 -30.89 -13.64 -6.28
CA ARG A 146 -29.78 -14.36 -5.66
C ARG A 146 -29.76 -15.87 -5.99
N ASP A 147 -30.89 -16.57 -5.85
CA ASP A 147 -30.95 -18.02 -6.07
C ASP A 147 -30.73 -18.39 -7.53
N GLU A 148 -31.26 -17.58 -8.45
CA GLU A 148 -31.06 -17.73 -9.89
C GLU A 148 -29.60 -17.45 -10.27
N ALA A 149 -28.99 -16.44 -9.66
CA ALA A 149 -27.58 -16.10 -9.86
C ALA A 149 -26.64 -17.20 -9.38
N LEU A 150 -26.92 -17.81 -8.21
CA LEU A 150 -26.19 -18.98 -7.71
C LEU A 150 -26.32 -20.18 -8.64
N THR A 151 -27.55 -20.44 -9.13
CA THR A 151 -27.82 -21.52 -10.08
C THR A 151 -27.05 -21.31 -11.39
N LEU A 152 -27.14 -20.12 -11.97
CA LEU A 152 -26.43 -19.77 -13.22
C LEU A 152 -24.92 -19.93 -13.07
N CYS A 153 -24.32 -19.40 -12.00
CA CYS A 153 -22.88 -19.53 -11.78
C CYS A 153 -22.46 -20.99 -11.53
N GLY A 154 -23.31 -21.78 -10.85
CA GLY A 154 -23.10 -23.21 -10.65
C GLY A 154 -23.11 -23.99 -11.96
N ASP A 155 -24.11 -23.75 -12.82
CA ASP A 155 -24.24 -24.39 -14.13
C ASP A 155 -23.08 -24.05 -15.07
N LEU A 156 -22.53 -22.83 -14.94
CA LEU A 156 -21.34 -22.38 -15.67
C LEU A 156 -20.01 -22.86 -15.05
N ASN A 157 -20.05 -23.67 -13.99
CA ASN A 157 -18.90 -24.17 -13.22
C ASN A 157 -17.99 -23.03 -12.67
N GLN A 158 -18.59 -21.91 -12.26
CA GLN A 158 -17.89 -20.74 -11.73
C GLN A 158 -17.93 -20.71 -10.20
N SER A 159 -17.21 -21.64 -9.55
CA SER A 159 -17.25 -21.83 -8.09
C SER A 159 -16.85 -20.59 -7.29
N PHE A 160 -15.88 -19.81 -7.77
CA PHE A 160 -15.48 -18.56 -7.10
C PHE A 160 -16.58 -17.51 -7.12
N LYS A 161 -17.36 -17.43 -8.20
CA LYS A 161 -18.51 -16.52 -8.29
C LYS A 161 -19.62 -16.97 -7.34
N VAL A 162 -19.89 -18.28 -7.26
CA VAL A 162 -20.84 -18.86 -6.28
C VAL A 162 -20.44 -18.52 -4.85
N GLU A 163 -19.16 -18.70 -4.49
CA GLU A 163 -18.66 -18.35 -3.16
C GLU A 163 -18.73 -16.83 -2.91
N HIS A 164 -18.38 -16.01 -3.90
CA HIS A 164 -18.44 -14.55 -3.78
C HIS A 164 -19.88 -14.05 -3.58
N ILE A 165 -20.86 -14.62 -4.30
CA ILE A 165 -22.28 -14.33 -4.08
C ILE A 165 -22.67 -14.72 -2.65
N SER A 166 -22.26 -15.91 -2.22
CA SER A 166 -22.59 -16.48 -0.91
C SER A 166 -22.03 -15.67 0.26
N THR A 167 -20.85 -15.09 0.08
CA THR A 167 -20.09 -14.42 1.15
C THR A 167 -20.00 -12.91 0.94
N GLY A 168 -19.27 -12.46 -0.08
CA GLY A 168 -18.96 -11.05 -0.32
C GLY A 168 -20.14 -10.20 -0.79
N LEU A 169 -21.19 -10.82 -1.32
CA LEU A 169 -22.42 -10.16 -1.78
C LEU A 169 -23.66 -10.67 -1.05
N ALA A 170 -23.52 -11.13 0.20
CA ALA A 170 -24.62 -11.68 0.99
C ALA A 170 -25.80 -10.71 1.14
N ASP A 171 -25.51 -9.42 1.26
CA ASP A 171 -26.52 -8.36 1.51
C ASP A 171 -27.21 -7.86 0.24
N HIS A 172 -26.91 -8.42 -0.93
CA HIS A 172 -27.49 -8.01 -2.21
C HIS A 172 -28.57 -8.99 -2.68
N GLU A 173 -29.82 -8.52 -2.75
CA GLU A 173 -30.96 -9.31 -3.25
C GLU A 173 -30.93 -9.53 -4.78
N GLN A 174 -30.37 -8.56 -5.51
CA GLN A 174 -30.27 -8.56 -6.96
C GLN A 174 -28.81 -8.41 -7.39
N LEU A 175 -28.42 -9.21 -8.39
CA LEU A 175 -27.04 -9.28 -8.87
C LEU A 175 -26.99 -8.98 -10.37
N GLY A 176 -26.08 -8.09 -10.74
CA GLY A 176 -25.86 -7.70 -12.14
C GLY A 176 -24.92 -8.66 -12.87
N PHE A 177 -25.26 -8.93 -14.12
CA PHE A 177 -24.49 -9.74 -15.04
C PHE A 177 -24.34 -9.02 -16.37
N TYR A 178 -23.27 -9.34 -17.09
CA TYR A 178 -23.06 -8.91 -18.47
C TYR A 178 -22.89 -10.12 -19.37
N ARG A 179 -23.59 -10.10 -20.51
CA ARG A 179 -23.44 -11.06 -21.59
C ARG A 179 -22.71 -10.43 -22.77
N GLN A 180 -21.79 -11.19 -23.37
CA GLN A 180 -21.18 -10.86 -24.65
C GLN A 180 -21.10 -12.15 -25.49
N GLY A 181 -22.02 -12.29 -26.45
CA GLY A 181 -22.18 -13.55 -27.18
C GLY A 181 -22.50 -14.71 -26.22
N GLU A 182 -21.67 -15.77 -26.22
CA GLU A 182 -21.82 -16.90 -25.30
C GLU A 182 -21.29 -16.65 -23.88
N PHE A 183 -20.51 -15.59 -23.69
CA PHE A 183 -19.86 -15.31 -22.43
C PHE A 183 -20.81 -14.58 -21.48
N VAL A 184 -20.85 -15.01 -20.21
CA VAL A 184 -21.63 -14.38 -19.15
C VAL A 184 -20.74 -14.25 -17.91
N ASP A 185 -20.72 -13.06 -17.30
CA ASP A 185 -19.95 -12.81 -16.09
C ASP A 185 -20.73 -11.99 -15.07
N LEU A 186 -20.47 -12.25 -13.79
CA LEU A 186 -21.01 -11.52 -12.66
C LEU A 186 -20.26 -10.19 -12.55
N CYS A 187 -20.91 -9.11 -12.95
CA CYS A 187 -20.30 -7.79 -13.03
C CYS A 187 -21.35 -6.68 -12.91
N ARG A 188 -20.98 -5.56 -12.26
CA ARG A 188 -21.84 -4.37 -12.15
C ARG A 188 -21.68 -3.40 -13.33
N GLY A 189 -20.61 -3.53 -14.10
CA GLY A 189 -20.22 -2.62 -15.17
C GLY A 189 -19.70 -1.28 -14.63
N PRO A 190 -19.73 -0.22 -15.45
CA PRO A 190 -20.26 -0.18 -16.81
C PRO A 190 -19.35 -0.83 -17.86
N HIS A 191 -19.91 -1.12 -19.03
CA HIS A 191 -19.20 -1.62 -20.21
C HIS A 191 -19.35 -0.68 -21.43
N ILE A 192 -18.43 -0.85 -22.38
CA ILE A 192 -18.53 -0.21 -23.71
C ILE A 192 -19.76 -0.75 -24.46
N PRO A 193 -20.35 -0.01 -25.41
CA PRO A 193 -21.58 -0.44 -26.09
C PRO A 193 -21.41 -1.77 -26.84
N ASP A 194 -20.25 -1.95 -27.47
CA ASP A 194 -19.91 -3.13 -28.25
C ASP A 194 -18.39 -3.33 -28.31
N ALA A 195 -17.98 -4.57 -28.61
CA ALA A 195 -16.59 -4.98 -28.61
C ALA A 195 -15.72 -4.20 -29.63
N SER A 196 -16.32 -3.62 -30.69
CA SER A 196 -15.56 -2.92 -31.74
C SER A 196 -14.92 -1.62 -31.25
N LYS A 197 -15.32 -1.09 -30.09
CA LYS A 197 -14.68 0.09 -29.47
C LYS A 197 -13.26 -0.19 -28.99
N VAL A 198 -12.89 -1.45 -28.76
CA VAL A 198 -11.51 -1.85 -28.46
C VAL A 198 -10.68 -1.80 -29.74
N LYS A 199 -9.77 -0.81 -29.83
CA LYS A 199 -8.92 -0.61 -31.02
C LYS A 199 -7.51 -1.14 -30.86
N ALA A 200 -6.97 -1.09 -29.64
CA ALA A 200 -5.61 -1.54 -29.36
C ALA A 200 -5.55 -2.14 -27.96
N PHE A 201 -4.92 -3.31 -27.83
CA PHE A 201 -4.72 -3.98 -26.55
C PHE A 201 -3.43 -4.80 -26.57
N LYS A 202 -2.91 -5.16 -25.39
CA LYS A 202 -1.72 -5.99 -25.24
C LYS A 202 -1.73 -6.75 -23.91
N LEU A 203 -1.37 -8.03 -23.92
CA LEU A 203 -1.07 -8.80 -22.71
C LEU A 203 0.35 -8.48 -22.22
N LEU A 204 0.51 -8.34 -20.91
CA LEU A 204 1.73 -7.78 -20.30
C LEU A 204 2.56 -8.79 -19.51
N SER A 205 1.90 -9.61 -18.69
CA SER A 205 2.57 -10.56 -17.78
C SER A 205 1.58 -11.51 -17.11
N VAL A 206 2.07 -12.65 -16.64
CA VAL A 206 1.36 -13.56 -15.72
C VAL A 206 1.98 -13.48 -14.32
N ALA A 207 1.17 -13.48 -13.27
CA ALA A 207 1.61 -13.60 -11.89
C ALA A 207 0.79 -14.64 -11.12
N GLY A 208 1.31 -15.14 -10.00
CA GLY A 208 0.51 -15.89 -9.05
C GLY A 208 -0.36 -14.95 -8.21
N ALA A 209 -1.59 -15.36 -7.94
CA ALA A 209 -2.49 -14.71 -7.00
C ALA A 209 -3.10 -15.76 -6.07
N TYR A 210 -3.77 -15.28 -5.03
CA TYR A 210 -4.50 -16.13 -4.09
C TYR A 210 -5.93 -15.64 -3.96
N TRP A 211 -6.87 -16.58 -3.85
CA TRP A 211 -8.27 -16.26 -3.64
C TRP A 211 -8.44 -15.37 -2.40
N LYS A 212 -9.09 -14.21 -2.57
CA LYS A 212 -9.29 -13.19 -1.52
C LYS A 212 -8.01 -12.73 -0.79
N GLY A 213 -6.84 -12.94 -1.39
CA GLY A 213 -5.55 -12.57 -0.80
C GLY A 213 -5.07 -13.50 0.33
N ASP A 214 -5.76 -14.62 0.56
CA ASP A 214 -5.35 -15.61 1.57
C ASP A 214 -4.20 -16.47 1.04
N ALA A 215 -2.99 -16.26 1.56
CA ALA A 215 -1.79 -17.00 1.16
C ALA A 215 -1.87 -18.52 1.42
N GLN A 216 -2.78 -18.97 2.28
CA GLN A 216 -3.07 -20.40 2.50
C GLN A 216 -4.21 -20.91 1.61
N GLY A 217 -4.91 -20.01 0.93
CA GLY A 217 -6.04 -20.29 0.07
C GLY A 217 -5.64 -20.85 -1.30
N LYS A 218 -6.66 -20.98 -2.18
CA LYS A 218 -6.47 -21.54 -3.52
C LYS A 218 -5.63 -20.59 -4.39
N GLN A 219 -4.57 -21.13 -4.98
CA GLN A 219 -3.68 -20.39 -5.87
C GLN A 219 -4.33 -20.18 -7.24
N LEU A 220 -4.26 -18.95 -7.74
CA LEU A 220 -4.80 -18.50 -9.01
C LEU A 220 -3.70 -17.98 -9.92
N GLN A 221 -3.98 -17.93 -11.21
CA GLN A 221 -3.11 -17.35 -12.23
C GLN A 221 -3.69 -16.01 -12.68
N ARG A 222 -2.97 -14.92 -12.40
CA ARG A 222 -3.35 -13.56 -12.75
C ARG A 222 -2.74 -13.17 -14.09
N LEU A 223 -3.57 -12.94 -15.10
CA LEU A 223 -3.13 -12.44 -16.40
C LEU A 223 -3.36 -10.92 -16.49
N TYR A 224 -2.29 -10.16 -16.74
CA TYR A 224 -2.35 -8.71 -16.89
C TYR A 224 -2.44 -8.30 -18.35
N GLY A 225 -3.27 -7.29 -18.64
CA GLY A 225 -3.40 -6.68 -19.95
C GLY A 225 -3.62 -5.17 -19.89
N THR A 226 -3.53 -4.52 -21.04
CA THR A 226 -3.87 -3.10 -21.21
C THR A 226 -4.67 -2.89 -22.49
N ALA A 227 -5.48 -1.84 -22.54
CA ALA A 227 -6.29 -1.47 -23.70
C ALA A 227 -6.38 0.04 -23.86
N TRP A 228 -6.46 0.49 -25.11
CA TRP A 228 -6.40 1.89 -25.53
C TRP A 228 -7.33 2.13 -26.74
N PHE A 229 -7.86 3.35 -26.85
CA PHE A 229 -8.69 3.77 -27.98
C PHE A 229 -7.90 3.94 -29.29
N SER A 230 -6.57 4.00 -29.23
CA SER A 230 -5.73 4.08 -30.42
C SER A 230 -4.46 3.22 -30.31
N PRO A 231 -3.98 2.63 -31.43
CA PRO A 231 -2.68 1.95 -31.46
C PRO A 231 -1.51 2.86 -31.10
N LYS A 232 -1.64 4.18 -31.37
CA LYS A 232 -0.61 5.16 -31.04
C LYS A 232 -0.43 5.29 -29.52
N ASP A 233 -1.52 5.36 -28.77
CA ASP A 233 -1.46 5.50 -27.31
C ASP A 233 -0.98 4.20 -26.66
N LEU A 234 -1.40 3.04 -27.18
CA LEU A 234 -0.83 1.75 -26.77
C LEU A 234 0.68 1.72 -27.01
N GLN A 235 1.16 2.11 -28.19
CA GLN A 235 2.59 2.11 -28.48
C GLN A 235 3.35 3.06 -27.56
N ALA A 236 2.83 4.26 -27.31
CA ALA A 236 3.42 5.21 -26.37
C ALA A 236 3.54 4.62 -24.96
N TYR A 237 2.51 3.91 -24.49
CA TYR A 237 2.54 3.21 -23.20
C TYR A 237 3.56 2.07 -23.19
N LEU A 238 3.64 1.25 -24.24
CA LEU A 238 4.61 0.17 -24.34
C LEU A 238 6.05 0.69 -24.41
N ASP A 239 6.29 1.80 -25.12
CA ASP A 239 7.58 2.48 -25.18
C ASP A 239 7.99 3.01 -23.80
N GLN A 240 7.05 3.62 -23.07
CA GLN A 240 7.26 4.05 -21.68
C GLN A 240 7.61 2.87 -20.77
N LEU A 241 6.92 1.74 -20.91
CA LEU A 241 7.15 0.54 -20.12
C LEU A 241 8.51 -0.12 -20.45
N ALA A 242 8.93 -0.09 -21.71
CA ALA A 242 10.25 -0.53 -22.14
C ALA A 242 11.36 0.37 -21.60
N GLU A 243 11.17 1.69 -21.67
CA GLU A 243 12.12 2.66 -21.11
C GLU A 243 12.23 2.54 -19.60
N ALA A 244 11.10 2.33 -18.93
CA ALA A 244 11.02 2.03 -17.51
C ALA A 244 11.84 0.79 -17.13
N ARG A 245 11.63 -0.34 -17.84
CA ARG A 245 12.40 -1.58 -17.64
C ARG A 245 13.90 -1.37 -17.87
N ARG A 246 14.28 -0.53 -18.85
CA ARG A 246 15.69 -0.19 -19.13
C ARG A 246 16.33 0.61 -17.99
N ARG A 247 15.54 1.41 -17.28
CA ARG A 247 15.98 2.27 -16.17
C ARG A 247 15.80 1.65 -14.78
N ASP A 248 15.29 0.42 -14.71
CA ASP A 248 15.17 -0.31 -13.44
C ASP A 248 16.53 -0.44 -12.76
N HIS A 249 16.61 -0.03 -11.49
CA HIS A 249 17.85 -0.01 -10.72
C HIS A 249 18.47 -1.40 -10.55
N ARG A 250 17.68 -2.48 -10.65
CA ARG A 250 18.17 -3.87 -10.58
C ARG A 250 18.90 -4.25 -11.87
N VAL A 251 18.39 -3.79 -13.01
CA VAL A 251 19.02 -3.99 -14.33
C VAL A 251 20.29 -3.15 -14.41
N LEU A 252 20.20 -1.86 -14.09
CA LEU A 252 21.34 -0.95 -14.11
C LEU A 252 22.39 -1.31 -13.05
N GLY A 253 21.95 -1.64 -11.84
CA GLY A 253 22.82 -2.04 -10.73
C GLY A 253 23.69 -3.23 -11.07
N LYS A 254 23.10 -4.27 -11.69
CA LYS A 254 23.84 -5.42 -12.20
C LYS A 254 24.77 -5.03 -13.36
N LYS A 255 24.25 -4.32 -14.37
CA LYS A 255 25.01 -3.93 -15.56
C LYS A 255 26.23 -3.05 -15.23
N MET A 256 26.08 -2.16 -14.26
CA MET A 256 27.12 -1.20 -13.87
C MET A 256 28.03 -1.73 -12.73
N GLY A 257 27.65 -2.82 -12.07
CA GLY A 257 28.37 -3.37 -10.92
C GLY A 257 28.26 -2.47 -9.70
N LEU A 258 27.04 -2.04 -9.35
CA LEU A 258 26.77 -1.14 -8.21
C LEU A 258 26.46 -1.92 -6.93
N PHE A 259 25.62 -2.95 -7.02
CA PHE A 259 25.24 -3.79 -5.89
C PHE A 259 24.88 -5.20 -6.34
N GLN A 260 24.81 -6.11 -5.37
CA GLN A 260 24.32 -7.47 -5.55
C GLN A 260 23.47 -7.87 -4.34
N ILE A 261 22.49 -8.75 -4.55
CA ILE A 261 21.77 -9.44 -3.48
C ILE A 261 22.07 -10.93 -3.67
N SER A 262 22.67 -11.56 -2.67
CA SER A 262 23.02 -12.98 -2.70
C SER A 262 22.05 -13.77 -1.85
N PRO A 263 21.43 -14.86 -2.37
CA PRO A 263 20.64 -15.76 -1.56
C PRO A 263 21.39 -16.32 -0.34
N GLU A 264 22.71 -16.50 -0.44
CA GLU A 264 23.55 -16.98 0.66
C GLU A 264 23.72 -15.95 1.79
N VAL A 265 23.69 -14.67 1.46
CA VAL A 265 23.73 -13.57 2.45
C VAL A 265 22.34 -13.33 3.04
N GLY A 266 21.30 -13.46 2.22
CA GLY A 266 19.90 -13.29 2.61
C GLY A 266 19.18 -12.30 1.70
N GLN A 267 17.89 -12.57 1.45
CA GLN A 267 17.05 -11.67 0.66
C GLN A 267 16.85 -10.34 1.37
N GLY A 268 16.88 -9.24 0.59
CA GLY A 268 16.75 -7.89 1.13
C GLY A 268 17.99 -7.36 1.85
N LEU A 269 19.14 -8.03 1.75
CA LEU A 269 20.41 -7.58 2.30
C LEU A 269 21.37 -7.24 1.16
N CYS A 270 21.52 -5.94 0.86
CA CYS A 270 22.32 -5.48 -0.28
C CYS A 270 23.82 -5.50 0.00
N LEU A 271 24.56 -6.18 -0.86
CA LEU A 271 26.02 -6.09 -0.94
C LEU A 271 26.38 -4.93 -1.87
N TRP A 272 26.95 -3.86 -1.30
CA TRP A 272 27.44 -2.72 -2.08
C TRP A 272 28.77 -3.07 -2.76
N LEU A 273 28.77 -3.06 -4.09
CA LEU A 273 30.00 -3.25 -4.87
C LEU A 273 30.78 -1.92 -4.94
N PRO A 274 32.09 -1.92 -5.25
CA PRO A 274 32.93 -0.72 -5.13
C PRO A 274 32.38 0.55 -5.81
N LYS A 275 31.74 0.41 -6.98
CA LYS A 275 31.14 1.56 -7.67
C LYS A 275 29.89 2.09 -6.97
N GLY A 276 29.02 1.21 -6.48
CA GLY A 276 27.82 1.63 -5.73
C GLY A 276 28.19 2.19 -4.36
N ALA A 277 29.15 1.55 -3.67
CA ALA A 277 29.69 2.06 -2.41
C ALA A 277 30.26 3.47 -2.58
N ARG A 278 30.94 3.77 -3.70
CA ARG A 278 31.43 5.12 -3.99
C ARG A 278 30.29 6.14 -4.17
N VAL A 279 29.19 5.76 -4.85
CA VAL A 279 28.01 6.63 -4.96
C VAL A 279 27.44 6.91 -3.57
N ARG A 280 27.30 5.88 -2.74
CA ARG A 280 26.83 6.01 -1.36
C ARG A 280 27.71 6.95 -0.54
N VAL A 281 29.03 6.77 -0.57
CA VAL A 281 29.98 7.67 0.15
C VAL A 281 29.82 9.12 -0.29
N LEU A 282 29.70 9.38 -1.61
CA LEU A 282 29.51 10.75 -2.10
C LEU A 282 28.21 11.39 -1.60
N LEU A 283 27.12 10.62 -1.52
CA LEU A 283 25.83 11.09 -0.99
C LEU A 283 25.89 11.32 0.53
N GLU A 284 26.46 10.38 1.28
CA GLU A 284 26.65 10.51 2.73
C GLU A 284 27.56 11.70 3.06
N ASP A 285 28.66 11.90 2.34
CA ASP A 285 29.58 13.02 2.55
C ASP A 285 28.92 14.37 2.23
N PHE A 286 28.18 14.45 1.13
CA PHE A 286 27.39 15.63 0.78
C PHE A 286 26.43 16.02 1.90
N LEU A 287 25.61 15.06 2.34
CA LEU A 287 24.60 15.33 3.36
C LEU A 287 25.23 15.59 4.73
N ARG A 288 26.28 14.86 5.11
CA ARG A 288 27.02 15.08 6.36
C ARG A 288 27.56 16.50 6.45
N GLN A 289 28.17 16.99 5.38
CA GLN A 289 28.70 18.35 5.34
C GLN A 289 27.59 19.39 5.51
N GLU A 290 26.44 19.17 4.87
CA GLU A 290 25.31 20.08 4.99
C GLU A 290 24.68 20.07 6.38
N LEU A 291 24.47 18.89 6.96
CA LEU A 291 23.97 18.71 8.33
C LEU A 291 24.87 19.41 9.36
N LEU A 292 26.19 19.26 9.24
CA LEU A 292 27.15 19.92 10.12
C LEU A 292 27.07 21.46 10.00
N ARG A 293 26.93 22.01 8.79
CA ARG A 293 26.75 23.46 8.58
C ARG A 293 25.47 23.99 9.23
N ARG A 294 24.44 23.16 9.32
CA ARG A 294 23.15 23.48 9.95
C ARG A 294 23.11 23.19 11.45
N GLY A 295 24.25 22.82 12.06
CA GLY A 295 24.35 22.58 13.50
C GLY A 295 23.73 21.25 13.96
N TYR A 296 23.73 20.23 13.10
CA TYR A 296 23.47 18.86 13.53
C TYR A 296 24.74 18.22 14.08
N GLU A 297 24.60 17.57 15.23
CA GLU A 297 25.69 16.91 15.95
C GLU A 297 25.72 15.41 15.59
N PRO A 298 26.83 14.90 15.02
CA PRO A 298 26.95 13.50 14.67
C PRO A 298 27.03 12.61 15.91
N VAL A 299 26.28 11.51 15.87
CA VAL A 299 26.34 10.44 16.87
C VAL A 299 26.45 9.08 16.20
N TYR A 300 26.87 8.07 16.98
CA TYR A 300 26.89 6.67 16.55
C TYR A 300 26.25 5.83 17.65
N SER A 301 25.30 4.97 17.27
CA SER A 301 24.63 4.07 18.21
C SER A 301 24.77 2.60 17.80
N PRO A 302 24.78 1.67 18.78
CA PRO A 302 24.84 0.23 18.50
C PRO A 302 23.74 -0.27 17.55
N HIS A 303 23.97 -1.41 16.91
CA HIS A 303 22.97 -2.09 16.06
C HIS A 303 22.00 -2.98 16.84
N ILE A 304 22.30 -3.25 18.11
CA ILE A 304 21.48 -4.05 19.00
C ILE A 304 21.20 -3.27 20.29
N GLY A 305 20.03 -3.48 20.87
CA GLY A 305 19.64 -2.92 22.16
C GLY A 305 18.85 -3.93 22.98
N ARG A 306 18.80 -3.77 24.30
CA ARG A 306 17.96 -4.61 25.15
C ARG A 306 16.49 -4.48 24.76
N VAL A 307 15.74 -5.59 24.77
CA VAL A 307 14.30 -5.59 24.45
C VAL A 307 13.53 -4.56 25.28
N GLU A 308 13.90 -4.40 26.56
CA GLU A 308 13.24 -3.49 27.51
C GLU A 308 13.30 -2.00 27.08
N MET A 309 14.35 -1.61 26.35
CA MET A 309 14.43 -0.25 25.78
C MET A 309 13.35 -0.03 24.72
N TYR A 310 13.07 -1.05 23.92
CA TYR A 310 12.02 -1.00 22.91
C TYR A 310 10.62 -1.09 23.52
N GLU A 311 10.46 -1.85 24.61
CA GLU A 311 9.24 -1.83 25.45
C GLU A 311 8.99 -0.42 26.00
N THR A 312 10.02 0.23 26.57
CA THR A 312 9.94 1.61 27.07
C THR A 312 9.48 2.55 25.96
N SER A 313 10.12 2.48 24.79
CA SER A 313 9.78 3.32 23.64
C SER A 313 8.38 3.06 23.05
N GLY A 314 7.74 1.94 23.38
CA GLY A 314 6.47 1.52 22.78
C GLY A 314 6.62 0.87 21.40
N HIS A 315 7.84 0.52 20.97
CA HIS A 315 8.06 -0.21 19.71
C HIS A 315 7.97 -1.73 19.88
N PHE A 316 7.92 -2.22 21.12
CA PHE A 316 7.68 -3.61 21.44
C PHE A 316 6.54 -3.70 22.48
N PRO A 317 5.56 -4.61 22.31
CA PRO A 317 5.42 -5.59 21.22
C PRO A 317 4.72 -5.05 19.96
N TYR A 318 4.26 -3.79 19.92
CA TYR A 318 3.38 -3.28 18.86
C TYR A 318 3.92 -3.41 17.43
N TYR A 319 5.25 -3.39 17.23
CA TYR A 319 5.88 -3.58 15.91
C TYR A 319 6.59 -4.93 15.76
N ARG A 320 6.33 -5.88 16.65
CA ARG A 320 7.05 -7.16 16.71
C ARG A 320 7.03 -7.91 15.38
N ASP A 321 5.91 -7.90 14.66
CA ASP A 321 5.76 -8.61 13.38
C ASP A 321 6.61 -8.00 12.26
N SER A 322 7.02 -6.74 12.40
CA SER A 322 7.90 -6.02 11.46
C SER A 322 9.36 -5.96 11.94
N GLN A 323 9.70 -6.65 13.03
CA GLN A 323 11.04 -6.70 13.62
C GLN A 323 11.65 -8.08 13.44
N PHE A 324 12.98 -8.14 13.43
CA PHE A 324 13.65 -9.43 13.56
C PHE A 324 13.37 -10.01 14.96
N PRO A 325 13.23 -11.34 15.09
CA PRO A 325 13.02 -11.97 16.39
C PRO A 325 14.11 -11.58 17.39
N PRO A 326 13.78 -11.49 18.70
CA PRO A 326 14.79 -11.21 19.71
C PRO A 326 15.92 -12.24 19.70
N LEU A 327 17.14 -11.75 19.93
CA LEU A 327 18.33 -12.54 20.19
C LEU A 327 18.38 -12.86 21.68
N PHE A 328 18.13 -14.11 22.03
CA PHE A 328 18.19 -14.60 23.40
C PHE A 328 19.60 -15.09 23.73
N VAL A 329 20.14 -14.62 24.86
CA VAL A 329 21.43 -15.13 25.37
C VAL A 329 21.23 -16.50 26.02
N ASP A 330 20.12 -16.68 26.73
CA ASP A 330 19.73 -17.95 27.32
C ASP A 330 19.12 -18.90 26.27
N GLN A 331 19.48 -20.19 26.33
CA GLN A 331 19.03 -21.20 25.37
C GLN A 331 17.52 -21.43 25.42
N ALA A 332 16.91 -21.29 26.60
CA ALA A 332 15.46 -21.42 26.78
C ALA A 332 14.69 -20.17 26.33
N GLY A 333 15.38 -19.06 26.03
CA GLY A 333 14.72 -17.77 25.74
C GLY A 333 13.73 -17.85 24.58
N GLY A 334 14.12 -18.49 23.47
CA GLY A 334 13.23 -18.67 22.32
C GLY A 334 12.05 -19.61 22.60
N LEU A 335 12.22 -20.61 23.46
CA LEU A 335 11.15 -21.49 23.90
C LEU A 335 10.13 -20.71 24.75
N VAL A 336 10.60 -19.98 25.76
CA VAL A 336 9.76 -19.17 26.63
C VAL A 336 9.02 -18.09 25.84
N ASP A 337 9.68 -17.51 24.84
CA ASP A 337 9.09 -16.52 23.95
C ASP A 337 7.94 -17.10 23.11
N ALA A 338 8.16 -18.26 22.49
CA ALA A 338 7.12 -18.98 21.75
C ALA A 338 5.96 -19.40 22.67
N TRP A 339 6.28 -19.81 23.91
CA TRP A 339 5.28 -20.15 24.92
C TRP A 339 4.37 -18.96 25.24
N ILE A 340 4.93 -17.78 25.50
CA ILE A 340 4.15 -16.54 25.72
C ILE A 340 3.24 -16.27 24.52
N SER A 341 3.78 -16.30 23.29
CA SER A 341 2.98 -16.03 22.08
C SER A 341 1.83 -17.01 21.90
N ARG A 342 2.03 -18.30 22.22
CA ARG A 342 0.99 -19.33 22.13
C ARG A 342 -0.07 -19.20 23.22
N LEU A 343 0.30 -18.82 24.44
CA LEU A 343 -0.66 -18.53 25.51
C LEU A 343 -1.58 -17.35 25.16
N GLN A 344 -1.03 -16.35 24.48
CA GLN A 344 -1.75 -15.13 24.08
C GLN A 344 -2.51 -15.30 22.75
N SER A 345 -2.36 -16.42 22.05
CA SER A 345 -3.07 -16.66 20.79
C SER A 345 -4.52 -17.09 21.05
N PRO A 346 -5.45 -16.88 20.10
CA PRO A 346 -6.86 -17.27 20.26
C PRO A 346 -7.06 -18.77 20.56
N GLU A 347 -6.16 -19.63 20.06
CA GLU A 347 -6.20 -21.07 20.27
C GLU A 347 -5.69 -21.47 21.67
N GLY A 348 -4.87 -20.63 22.29
CA GLY A 348 -4.24 -20.90 23.58
C GLY A 348 -3.37 -22.16 23.60
N LEU A 349 -3.21 -22.72 24.80
CA LEU A 349 -2.53 -23.99 25.05
C LEU A 349 -3.36 -24.88 25.98
N THR A 350 -3.23 -26.19 25.82
CA THR A 350 -3.77 -27.16 26.77
C THR A 350 -2.80 -27.37 27.94
N LEU A 351 -3.30 -27.85 29.09
CA LEU A 351 -2.46 -28.19 30.25
C LEU A 351 -1.35 -29.20 29.91
N GLU A 352 -1.64 -30.15 29.01
CA GLU A 352 -0.64 -31.11 28.55
C GLU A 352 0.49 -30.43 27.76
N GLN A 353 0.15 -29.52 26.84
CA GLN A 353 1.13 -28.76 26.07
C GLN A 353 1.97 -27.84 26.96
N GLU A 354 1.35 -27.20 27.95
CA GLU A 354 2.08 -26.38 28.92
C GLU A 354 3.02 -27.22 29.79
N GLY A 355 2.61 -28.42 30.21
CA GLY A 355 3.49 -29.37 30.89
C GLY A 355 4.71 -29.73 30.04
N GLN A 356 4.50 -30.03 28.75
CA GLN A 356 5.59 -30.31 27.82
C GLN A 356 6.55 -29.12 27.63
N LEU A 357 6.02 -27.89 27.57
CA LEU A 357 6.84 -26.68 27.47
C LEU A 357 7.63 -26.43 28.76
N ASN A 358 7.04 -26.68 29.92
CA ASN A 358 7.72 -26.58 31.21
C ASN A 358 8.86 -27.61 31.32
N ASP A 359 8.59 -28.87 30.99
CA ASP A 359 9.61 -29.93 30.98
C ASP A 359 10.75 -29.58 30.00
N ALA A 360 10.42 -29.07 28.81
CA ALA A 360 11.41 -28.63 27.84
C ALA A 360 12.23 -27.42 28.34
N ALA A 361 11.60 -26.47 29.06
CA ALA A 361 12.29 -25.34 29.65
C ALA A 361 13.28 -25.80 30.72
N GLU A 362 12.88 -26.74 31.59
CA GLU A 362 13.75 -27.34 32.60
C GLU A 362 14.95 -28.08 31.97
N VAL A 363 14.73 -28.82 30.87
CA VAL A 363 15.81 -29.45 30.10
C VAL A 363 16.81 -28.43 29.55
N LEU A 364 16.34 -27.23 29.18
CA LEU A 364 17.19 -26.13 28.73
C LEU A 364 17.79 -25.30 29.88
N GLY A 365 17.51 -25.66 31.14
CA GLY A 365 18.02 -25.00 32.34
C GLY A 365 17.20 -23.79 32.81
N ALA A 366 16.01 -23.57 32.27
CA ALA A 366 15.10 -22.53 32.71
C ALA A 366 14.17 -23.04 33.82
N GLU A 367 14.52 -22.70 35.06
CA GLU A 367 13.66 -22.97 36.22
C GLU A 367 12.56 -21.91 36.36
N LEU A 368 11.31 -22.35 36.40
CA LEU A 368 10.12 -21.50 36.52
C LEU A 368 9.29 -21.87 37.77
N PRO A 369 9.85 -21.71 38.99
CA PRO A 369 9.24 -22.21 40.23
C PRO A 369 7.90 -21.54 40.58
N ASP A 370 7.62 -20.37 40.01
CA ASP A 370 6.38 -19.61 40.22
C ASP A 370 5.33 -19.86 39.13
N TYR A 371 5.64 -20.67 38.11
CA TYR A 371 4.67 -20.97 37.06
C TYR A 371 3.59 -21.92 37.57
N ARG A 372 2.32 -21.54 37.39
CA ARG A 372 1.15 -22.31 37.84
C ARG A 372 0.16 -22.42 36.67
N PRO A 373 -0.01 -23.62 36.05
CA PRO A 373 -0.94 -23.81 34.93
C PRO A 373 -2.40 -23.43 35.26
N GLU A 374 -2.78 -23.48 36.54
CA GLU A 374 -4.12 -23.15 37.03
C GLU A 374 -4.37 -21.65 37.19
N ALA A 375 -3.32 -20.82 37.08
CA ALA A 375 -3.44 -19.36 37.19
C ALA A 375 -4.03 -18.75 35.92
N SER A 376 -4.41 -17.47 36.00
CA SER A 376 -4.89 -16.73 34.83
C SER A 376 -3.82 -16.72 33.72
N VAL A 377 -4.23 -16.59 32.45
CA VAL A 377 -3.27 -16.46 31.33
C VAL A 377 -2.34 -15.27 31.57
N GLU A 378 -2.89 -14.17 32.09
CA GLU A 378 -2.16 -12.95 32.41
C GLU A 378 -1.05 -13.19 33.45
N ASP A 379 -1.37 -13.88 34.55
CA ASP A 379 -0.39 -14.21 35.60
C ASP A 379 0.69 -15.17 35.08
N ARG A 380 0.30 -16.18 34.30
CA ARG A 380 1.24 -17.13 33.68
C ARG A 380 2.20 -16.42 32.73
N VAL A 381 1.68 -15.56 31.87
CA VAL A 381 2.50 -14.74 30.96
C VAL A 381 3.42 -13.81 31.75
N ALA A 382 2.94 -13.22 32.85
CA ALA A 382 3.74 -12.35 33.70
C ALA A 382 4.95 -13.09 34.32
N VAL A 383 4.79 -14.35 34.76
CA VAL A 383 5.90 -15.18 35.26
C VAL A 383 6.94 -15.42 34.15
N LEU A 384 6.50 -15.80 32.96
CA LEU A 384 7.40 -16.05 31.83
C LEU A 384 8.13 -14.78 31.38
N GLN A 385 7.43 -13.64 31.33
CA GLN A 385 8.04 -12.34 31.03
C GLN A 385 9.00 -11.87 32.11
N ALA A 386 8.71 -12.13 33.39
CA ALA A 386 9.62 -11.84 34.49
C ALA A 386 10.92 -12.64 34.34
N TRP A 387 10.82 -13.93 34.02
CA TRP A 387 11.98 -14.76 33.68
C TRP A 387 12.75 -14.18 32.50
N GLN A 388 12.08 -13.80 31.41
CA GLN A 388 12.74 -13.18 30.24
C GLN A 388 13.45 -11.85 30.55
N ARG A 389 12.98 -11.07 31.53
CA ARG A 389 13.63 -9.80 31.93
C ARG A 389 14.88 -10.01 32.80
N GLN A 390 14.93 -11.11 33.52
CA GLN A 390 16.08 -11.52 34.33
C GLN A 390 17.22 -12.09 33.46
N HIS A 391 16.89 -12.59 32.27
CA HIS A 391 17.85 -13.12 31.31
C HIS A 391 18.07 -12.11 30.16
N GLU A 392 19.28 -12.04 29.64
CA GLU A 392 19.58 -11.05 28.60
C GLU A 392 18.92 -11.42 27.26
N ARG A 393 18.20 -10.44 26.70
CA ARG A 393 17.61 -10.53 25.36
C ARG A 393 17.76 -9.19 24.64
N TYR A 394 18.11 -9.27 23.37
CA TYR A 394 18.42 -8.11 22.53
C TYR A 394 17.53 -8.09 21.28
N LEU A 395 17.27 -6.92 20.74
CA LEU A 395 16.72 -6.76 19.40
C LEU A 395 17.77 -6.12 18.50
N ILE A 396 17.80 -6.54 17.25
CA ILE A 396 18.45 -5.78 16.19
C ILE A 396 17.61 -4.53 15.95
N LYS A 397 18.21 -3.34 15.98
CA LYS A 397 17.47 -2.08 15.98
C LYS A 397 16.64 -1.91 14.70
N PRO A 398 15.31 -1.68 14.80
CA PRO A 398 14.47 -1.36 13.66
C PRO A 398 14.45 0.15 13.32
N MET A 399 15.03 0.96 14.21
CA MET A 399 15.03 2.43 14.20
C MET A 399 16.10 2.98 15.17
N ASN A 400 16.50 4.24 15.02
CA ASN A 400 17.53 4.85 15.87
C ASN A 400 16.97 5.63 17.07
N CYS A 401 15.69 6.03 17.04
CA CYS A 401 15.06 6.90 18.05
C CYS A 401 15.34 6.53 19.52
N PRO A 402 15.14 5.26 19.98
CA PRO A 402 15.42 4.89 21.36
C PRO A 402 16.87 5.14 21.79
N HIS A 403 17.84 4.95 20.87
CA HIS A 403 19.25 5.20 21.16
C HIS A 403 19.55 6.70 21.27
N HIS A 404 18.95 7.51 20.39
CA HIS A 404 19.11 8.97 20.44
C HIS A 404 18.49 9.56 21.70
N ALA A 405 17.38 9.00 22.19
CA ALA A 405 16.80 9.33 23.50
C ALA A 405 17.79 9.03 24.66
N GLN A 406 18.49 7.89 24.63
CA GLN A 406 19.53 7.59 25.61
C GLN A 406 20.71 8.56 25.53
N ILE A 407 21.13 8.94 24.32
CA ILE A 407 22.20 9.93 24.12
C ILE A 407 21.79 11.31 24.64
N PHE A 408 20.53 11.72 24.43
CA PHE A 408 19.99 12.94 25.00
C PHE A 408 20.09 12.90 26.54
N LYS A 409 19.60 11.81 27.14
CA LYS A 409 19.53 11.57 28.59
C LYS A 409 20.89 11.43 29.27
N ALA A 410 21.96 11.14 28.52
CA ALA A 410 23.30 10.92 29.08
C ALA A 410 23.90 12.16 29.76
N GLN A 411 23.37 13.36 29.52
CA GLN A 411 23.83 14.61 30.13
C GLN A 411 22.64 15.49 30.52
N PRO A 412 22.69 16.18 31.68
CA PRO A 412 21.74 17.24 31.99
C PRO A 412 21.73 18.31 30.91
N ARG A 413 20.54 18.80 30.55
CA ARG A 413 20.34 19.80 29.49
C ARG A 413 19.73 21.07 30.05
N SER A 414 20.16 22.23 29.56
CA SER A 414 19.49 23.52 29.78
C SER A 414 18.69 23.90 28.55
N TYR A 415 17.59 24.65 28.72
CA TYR A 415 16.81 25.21 27.61
C TYR A 415 17.66 26.00 26.61
N LYS A 416 18.79 26.59 27.06
CA LYS A 416 19.74 27.33 26.20
C LYS A 416 20.53 26.43 25.24
N GLN A 417 20.54 25.12 25.49
CA GLN A 417 21.19 24.13 24.64
C GLN A 417 20.19 23.48 23.67
N LEU A 418 18.92 23.90 23.71
CA LEU A 418 17.90 23.48 22.77
C LEU A 418 17.69 24.59 21.71
N PRO A 419 17.47 24.25 20.43
CA PRO A 419 17.29 22.90 19.91
C PRO A 419 18.60 22.10 19.78
N LEU A 420 18.58 20.84 20.24
CA LEU A 420 19.67 19.88 20.04
C LEU A 420 19.32 18.94 18.88
N ARG A 421 20.13 18.95 17.83
CA ARG A 421 19.89 18.16 16.61
C ARG A 421 20.89 17.02 16.53
N LEU A 422 20.50 15.80 16.85
CA LEU A 422 21.38 14.62 16.70
C LEU A 422 21.21 14.02 15.31
N MET A 423 22.29 13.68 14.63
CA MET A 423 22.25 12.97 13.34
C MET A 423 23.10 11.70 13.34
N GLU A 424 22.62 10.68 12.63
CA GLU A 424 23.33 9.41 12.46
C GLU A 424 22.98 8.82 11.08
N PHE A 425 23.99 8.38 10.32
CA PHE A 425 23.76 7.44 9.21
C PHE A 425 23.49 6.04 9.80
N GLY A 426 22.32 5.90 10.42
CA GLY A 426 21.99 4.79 11.31
C GLY A 426 21.52 3.58 10.52
N THR A 427 22.24 2.47 10.67
CA THR A 427 21.87 1.20 10.04
C THR A 427 20.86 0.45 10.89
N VAL A 428 19.69 0.20 10.31
CA VAL A 428 18.53 -0.42 10.95
C VAL A 428 18.06 -1.64 10.16
N TYR A 429 17.30 -2.50 10.81
CA TYR A 429 16.82 -3.75 10.24
C TYR A 429 15.33 -3.94 10.48
N ARG A 430 14.58 -4.22 9.41
CA ARG A 430 13.13 -4.45 9.44
C ARG A 430 12.82 -5.78 8.80
N TYR A 431 11.90 -6.53 9.41
CA TYR A 431 11.50 -7.84 8.91
C TYR A 431 10.39 -7.69 7.87
N GLU A 432 10.77 -7.23 6.68
CA GLU A 432 9.88 -7.16 5.52
C GLU A 432 9.59 -8.56 4.97
N GLN A 433 8.36 -8.81 4.55
CA GLN A 433 7.97 -10.11 4.02
C GLN A 433 8.71 -10.41 2.71
N THR A 434 9.07 -11.67 2.48
CA THR A 434 9.90 -12.05 1.32
C THR A 434 9.28 -11.62 -0.02
N GLY A 435 7.95 -11.66 -0.13
CA GLY A 435 7.22 -11.23 -1.33
C GLY A 435 7.23 -9.72 -1.59
N GLU A 436 7.57 -8.92 -0.58
CA GLU A 436 7.57 -7.45 -0.67
C GLU A 436 8.95 -6.87 -1.05
N LEU A 437 10.01 -7.67 -0.96
CA LEU A 437 11.39 -7.22 -1.20
C LEU A 437 11.61 -6.84 -2.68
N ASN A 438 12.28 -5.71 -2.91
CA ASN A 438 12.50 -5.20 -4.28
C ASN A 438 13.85 -4.49 -4.45
N GLY A 439 14.88 -5.23 -4.87
CA GLY A 439 16.21 -4.68 -5.13
C GLY A 439 16.71 -3.86 -3.94
N MET A 440 17.07 -2.59 -4.16
CA MET A 440 17.41 -1.61 -3.10
C MET A 440 16.23 -0.79 -2.56
N LEU A 441 15.03 -0.87 -3.15
CA LEU A 441 13.91 0.01 -2.80
C LEU A 441 13.12 -0.49 -1.58
N ARG A 442 13.03 -1.82 -1.40
CA ARG A 442 12.44 -2.45 -0.22
C ARG A 442 13.35 -3.59 0.23
N VAL A 443 13.97 -3.40 1.39
CA VAL A 443 15.09 -4.19 1.91
C VAL A 443 14.91 -4.46 3.40
N ARG A 444 15.59 -5.48 3.93
CA ARG A 444 15.58 -5.79 5.36
C ARG A 444 16.66 -5.07 6.15
N GLY A 445 17.76 -4.71 5.50
CA GLY A 445 18.84 -3.92 6.09
C GLY A 445 19.04 -2.63 5.30
N LEU A 446 18.95 -1.50 5.99
CA LEU A 446 19.10 -0.18 5.37
C LEU A 446 19.85 0.77 6.30
N THR A 447 20.49 1.78 5.70
CA THR A 447 21.07 2.91 6.43
C THR A 447 20.23 4.13 6.12
N GLN A 448 19.67 4.72 7.17
CA GLN A 448 18.92 5.97 7.07
C GLN A 448 19.83 7.14 7.39
N ASP A 449 19.67 8.24 6.68
CA ASP A 449 20.15 9.57 7.04
C ASP A 449 19.28 10.16 8.16
N ASP A 450 19.30 9.49 9.31
CA ASP A 450 18.37 9.73 10.40
C ASP A 450 18.81 10.88 11.30
N ALA A 451 17.84 11.63 11.83
CA ALA A 451 18.10 12.70 12.77
C ALA A 451 16.94 12.90 13.75
N HIS A 452 17.28 13.21 15.00
CA HIS A 452 16.31 13.51 16.06
C HIS A 452 16.61 14.89 16.64
N ILE A 453 15.63 15.78 16.54
CA ILE A 453 15.71 17.16 17.03
C ILE A 453 14.93 17.25 18.34
N PHE A 454 15.64 17.50 19.43
CA PHE A 454 15.06 17.77 20.74
C PHE A 454 14.95 19.28 20.90
N CYS A 455 13.73 19.80 21.02
CA CYS A 455 13.46 21.23 21.08
C CYS A 455 12.33 21.53 22.07
N THR A 456 12.21 22.78 22.50
CA THR A 456 11.10 23.23 23.34
C THR A 456 9.83 23.40 22.50
N GLN A 457 8.67 23.44 23.14
CA GLN A 457 7.37 23.55 22.45
C GLN A 457 7.28 24.77 21.53
N ASP A 458 7.86 25.90 21.94
CA ASP A 458 7.89 27.15 21.17
C ASP A 458 8.85 27.11 19.98
N GLN A 459 9.82 26.18 19.96
CA GLN A 459 10.79 26.00 18.87
C GLN A 459 10.28 25.07 17.76
N VAL A 460 9.21 24.31 17.99
CA VAL A 460 8.72 23.25 17.09
C VAL A 460 8.46 23.76 15.67
N GLU A 461 7.78 24.90 15.51
CA GLU A 461 7.43 25.43 14.18
C GLU A 461 8.67 25.86 13.38
N GLU A 462 9.65 26.47 14.05
CA GLU A 462 10.91 26.88 13.42
C GLU A 462 11.74 25.67 12.99
N GLU A 463 11.89 24.68 13.87
CA GLU A 463 12.66 23.46 13.55
C GLU A 463 12.00 22.62 12.45
N PHE A 464 10.68 22.59 12.40
CA PHE A 464 9.94 21.95 11.33
C PHE A 464 10.18 22.66 9.99
N ARG A 465 10.15 23.99 9.96
CA ARG A 465 10.49 24.79 8.77
C ARG A 465 11.92 24.50 8.32
N ASN A 466 12.89 24.55 9.23
CA ASN A 466 14.30 24.28 8.97
C ASN A 466 14.51 22.88 8.33
N THR A 467 13.76 21.88 8.81
CA THR A 467 13.83 20.51 8.29
C THR A 467 13.19 20.38 6.90
N ILE A 468 12.07 21.06 6.64
CA ILE A 468 11.47 21.14 5.30
C ILE A 468 12.45 21.79 4.30
N GLU A 469 13.10 22.88 4.71
CA GLU A 469 14.07 23.57 3.86
C GLU A 469 15.31 22.70 3.56
N LEU A 470 15.78 21.94 4.55
CA LEU A 470 16.82 20.93 4.35
C LEU A 470 16.36 19.86 3.35
N THR A 471 15.16 19.33 3.53
CA THR A 471 14.61 18.28 2.65
C THR A 471 14.52 18.79 1.21
N ARG A 472 13.99 20.00 1.01
CA ARG A 472 13.92 20.65 -0.31
C ARG A 472 15.32 20.82 -0.91
N PHE A 473 16.28 21.34 -0.14
CA PHE A 473 17.65 21.51 -0.61
C PHE A 473 18.28 20.20 -1.06
N VAL A 474 18.07 19.11 -0.31
CA VAL A 474 18.59 17.78 -0.66
C VAL A 474 17.94 17.27 -1.95
N LEU A 475 16.60 17.31 -2.04
CA LEU A 475 15.86 16.87 -3.22
C LEU A 475 16.28 17.63 -4.49
N GLU A 476 16.37 18.96 -4.41
CA GLU A 476 16.83 19.80 -5.52
C GLU A 476 18.28 19.47 -5.92
N SER A 477 19.17 19.26 -4.95
CA SER A 477 20.58 18.95 -5.20
C SER A 477 20.79 17.62 -5.92
N VAL A 478 19.90 16.65 -5.71
CA VAL A 478 19.94 15.34 -6.41
C VAL A 478 19.04 15.30 -7.65
N GLY A 479 18.43 16.43 -8.04
CA GLY A 479 17.59 16.57 -9.24
C GLY A 479 16.18 15.98 -9.11
N LEU A 480 15.69 15.76 -7.89
CA LEU A 480 14.34 15.29 -7.62
C LEU A 480 13.38 16.47 -7.44
N THR A 481 12.94 17.03 -8.56
CA THR A 481 12.02 18.20 -8.56
C THR A 481 10.54 17.83 -8.69
N ASP A 482 10.23 16.58 -9.06
CA ASP A 482 8.85 16.06 -9.15
C ASP A 482 8.50 15.30 -7.85
N TYR A 483 7.96 16.04 -6.88
CA TYR A 483 7.46 15.49 -5.64
C TYR A 483 6.18 16.21 -5.19
N ARG A 484 5.36 15.50 -4.42
CA ARG A 484 4.25 16.08 -3.66
C ARG A 484 4.49 15.90 -2.18
N VAL A 485 3.98 16.81 -1.36
CA VAL A 485 3.99 16.63 0.09
C VAL A 485 2.65 16.03 0.52
N GLN A 486 2.70 15.04 1.38
CA GLN A 486 1.53 14.46 2.02
C GLN A 486 1.54 14.86 3.50
N LEU A 487 0.48 15.53 3.94
CA LEU A 487 0.24 15.79 5.35
C LEU A 487 -0.54 14.61 5.93
N SER A 488 0.17 13.71 6.60
CA SER A 488 -0.37 12.48 7.17
C SER A 488 -0.93 12.75 8.56
N LEU A 489 -2.26 12.63 8.68
CA LEU A 489 -3.06 12.96 9.86
C LEU A 489 -3.61 11.70 10.54
N ARG A 490 -4.02 11.81 11.81
CA ARG A 490 -4.64 10.68 12.50
C ARG A 490 -6.02 10.37 11.93
N ASP A 491 -6.44 9.12 12.07
CA ASP A 491 -7.83 8.70 11.89
C ASP A 491 -8.54 8.80 13.25
N PRO A 492 -9.52 9.70 13.43
CA PRO A 492 -10.24 9.85 14.69
C PRO A 492 -10.97 8.58 15.16
N LYS A 493 -11.18 7.61 14.27
CA LYS A 493 -11.89 6.35 14.56
C LYS A 493 -10.96 5.21 14.98
N SER A 494 -9.65 5.40 14.93
CA SER A 494 -8.68 4.36 15.28
C SER A 494 -8.13 4.58 16.69
N ASP A 495 -8.02 3.48 17.43
CA ASP A 495 -7.43 3.37 18.77
C ASP A 495 -5.90 3.22 18.76
N LYS A 496 -5.26 3.21 17.58
CA LYS A 496 -3.82 2.99 17.43
C LYS A 496 -2.96 4.19 17.89
N TYR A 497 -3.53 5.38 18.02
CA TYR A 497 -2.79 6.61 18.30
C TYR A 497 -2.58 6.83 19.80
N VAL A 498 -1.36 7.19 20.19
CA VAL A 498 -0.98 7.47 21.59
C VAL A 498 -0.77 8.97 21.83
N GLY A 499 -0.78 9.39 23.10
CA GLY A 499 -0.64 10.78 23.50
C GLY A 499 -1.97 11.51 23.68
N SER A 500 -1.92 12.73 24.22
CA SER A 500 -3.12 13.52 24.52
C SER A 500 -3.78 14.09 23.25
N GLU A 501 -5.12 14.22 23.28
CA GLU A 501 -5.86 14.84 22.18
C GLU A 501 -5.38 16.27 21.89
N GLU A 502 -5.03 17.02 22.94
CA GLU A 502 -4.49 18.37 22.84
C GLU A 502 -3.15 18.41 22.07
N ASN A 503 -2.24 17.47 22.36
CA ASN A 503 -0.96 17.40 21.65
C ASN A 503 -1.16 17.09 20.17
N TRP A 504 -2.09 16.20 19.83
CA TRP A 504 -2.45 15.91 18.44
C TRP A 504 -2.98 17.14 17.70
N VAL A 505 -3.95 17.84 18.29
CA VAL A 505 -4.52 19.05 17.69
C VAL A 505 -3.44 20.11 17.47
N LYS A 506 -2.56 20.31 18.46
CA LYS A 506 -1.43 21.25 18.35
C LYS A 506 -0.44 20.83 17.25
N ALA A 507 -0.07 19.56 17.20
CA ALA A 507 0.87 19.02 16.22
C ALA A 507 0.35 19.15 14.78
N GLU A 508 -0.90 18.73 14.54
CA GLU A 508 -1.52 18.80 13.22
C GLU A 508 -1.68 20.24 12.75
N ALA A 509 -2.05 21.15 13.66
CA ALA A 509 -2.16 22.57 13.36
C ALA A 509 -0.81 23.22 13.05
N ALA A 510 0.25 22.87 13.79
CA ALA A 510 1.61 23.36 13.53
C ALA A 510 2.13 22.89 12.16
N LEU A 511 2.00 21.59 11.85
CA LEU A 511 2.39 21.04 10.56
C LEU A 511 1.66 21.71 9.40
N ARG A 512 0.34 21.87 9.54
CA ARG A 512 -0.49 22.53 8.53
C ARG A 512 -0.05 23.97 8.29
N ARG A 513 0.16 24.76 9.35
CA ARG A 513 0.62 26.15 9.23
C ARG A 513 1.95 26.25 8.49
N VAL A 514 2.95 25.45 8.89
CA VAL A 514 4.26 25.50 8.23
C VAL A 514 4.17 25.08 6.76
N LEU A 515 3.36 24.08 6.42
CA LEU A 515 3.15 23.67 5.03
C LEU A 515 2.45 24.76 4.20
N GLU A 516 1.40 25.39 4.74
CA GLU A 516 0.69 26.50 4.08
C GLU A 516 1.62 27.69 3.82
N GLU A 517 2.49 28.02 4.77
CA GLU A 517 3.47 29.11 4.62
C GLU A 517 4.67 28.75 3.73
N SER A 518 5.01 27.47 3.60
CA SER A 518 6.13 27.01 2.79
C SER A 518 5.91 27.15 1.28
N GLY A 519 4.66 27.37 0.85
CA GLY A 519 4.26 27.41 -0.56
C GLY A 519 4.32 26.05 -1.26
N LEU A 520 4.52 24.96 -0.53
CA LEU A 520 4.55 23.61 -1.07
C LEU A 520 3.13 23.13 -1.42
N ASN A 521 3.00 22.43 -2.55
CA ASN A 521 1.76 21.72 -2.86
C ASN A 521 1.65 20.49 -1.96
N PHE A 522 0.65 20.47 -1.07
CA PHE A 522 0.43 19.34 -0.17
C PHE A 522 -1.02 18.87 -0.17
N GLN A 523 -1.19 17.57 0.11
CA GLN A 523 -2.50 16.93 0.26
C GLN A 523 -2.59 16.28 1.65
N ALA A 524 -3.71 16.50 2.34
CA ALA A 524 -3.97 15.83 3.61
C ALA A 524 -4.43 14.39 3.40
N ALA A 525 -3.90 13.45 4.19
CA ALA A 525 -4.26 12.04 4.17
C ALA A 525 -4.57 11.57 5.60
N ALA A 526 -5.85 11.26 5.88
CA ALA A 526 -6.27 10.75 7.18
C ALA A 526 -5.93 9.26 7.32
N GLY A 527 -5.46 8.84 8.50
CA GLY A 527 -5.10 7.45 8.79
C GLY A 527 -3.63 7.09 8.56
N GLU A 528 -2.89 7.98 7.89
CA GLU A 528 -1.51 7.79 7.44
C GLU A 528 -0.45 8.27 8.46
N ALA A 529 -0.85 8.89 9.57
CA ALA A 529 0.07 9.34 10.62
C ALA A 529 0.79 8.16 11.33
N ALA A 530 1.94 8.45 11.94
CA ALA A 530 2.58 7.52 12.87
C ALA A 530 1.73 7.43 14.15
N PHE A 531 1.91 6.36 14.93
CA PHE A 531 1.09 6.17 16.14
C PHE A 531 1.32 7.27 17.20
N TYR A 532 2.49 7.90 17.21
CA TYR A 532 2.90 8.94 18.18
C TYR A 532 2.74 10.38 17.67
N GLY A 533 2.37 10.60 16.41
CA GLY A 533 2.21 11.97 15.89
C GLY A 533 2.03 12.09 14.38
N PRO A 534 1.64 13.29 13.90
CA PRO A 534 1.46 13.57 12.48
C PRO A 534 2.82 13.76 11.78
N LYS A 535 2.81 13.66 10.45
CA LYS A 535 4.04 13.75 9.65
C LYS A 535 3.82 14.43 8.29
N ALA A 536 4.87 15.07 7.78
CA ALA A 536 4.95 15.50 6.40
C ALA A 536 5.83 14.52 5.62
N ASP A 537 5.22 13.82 4.67
CA ASP A 537 5.87 12.82 3.82
C ASP A 537 6.13 13.39 2.43
N PHE A 538 7.35 13.27 1.94
CA PHE A 538 7.78 13.72 0.62
C PHE A 538 7.69 12.55 -0.36
N MET A 539 6.64 12.57 -1.19
CA MET A 539 6.35 11.52 -2.16
C MET A 539 6.98 11.86 -3.50
N VAL A 540 8.06 11.16 -3.84
CA VAL A 540 8.79 11.31 -5.11
C VAL A 540 8.31 10.29 -6.13
N ARG A 541 8.31 10.66 -7.41
CA ARG A 541 8.02 9.72 -8.51
C ARG A 541 9.31 9.14 -9.07
N ASP A 542 9.39 7.82 -9.19
CA ASP A 542 10.52 7.17 -9.86
C ASP A 542 10.43 7.26 -11.39
N CYS A 543 11.49 6.84 -12.07
CA CYS A 543 11.58 6.89 -13.54
C CYS A 543 10.53 6.05 -14.29
N ILE A 544 9.75 5.23 -13.59
CA ILE A 544 8.69 4.39 -14.17
C ILE A 544 7.29 4.79 -13.68
N GLY A 545 7.20 5.91 -12.98
CA GLY A 545 5.94 6.51 -12.55
C GLY A 545 5.44 6.07 -11.18
N ARG A 546 6.15 5.19 -10.46
CA ARG A 546 5.74 4.76 -9.10
C ARG A 546 6.08 5.84 -8.09
N GLN A 547 5.23 5.97 -7.07
CA GLN A 547 5.46 6.92 -5.98
C GLN A 547 6.17 6.23 -4.81
N TRP A 548 7.14 6.93 -4.23
CA TRP A 548 7.93 6.49 -3.09
C TRP A 548 7.96 7.60 -2.04
N GLN A 549 7.75 7.25 -0.79
CA GLN A 549 8.05 8.15 0.32
C GLN A 549 9.57 8.17 0.51
N LEU A 550 10.21 9.32 0.32
CA LEU A 550 11.67 9.46 0.44
C LEU A 550 12.08 10.21 1.71
N GLY A 551 11.52 11.40 1.91
CA GLY A 551 11.76 12.21 3.11
C GLY A 551 10.54 12.22 4.01
N THR A 552 10.76 12.26 5.32
CA THR A 552 9.67 12.37 6.30
C THR A 552 10.10 13.25 7.46
N VAL A 553 9.26 14.22 7.81
CA VAL A 553 9.42 15.04 9.01
C VAL A 553 8.27 14.71 9.96
N GLN A 554 8.60 14.27 11.17
CA GLN A 554 7.67 13.74 12.17
C GLN A 554 7.75 14.54 13.47
N LEU A 555 6.62 14.70 14.15
CA LEU A 555 6.58 15.15 15.55
C LEU A 555 6.26 13.98 16.46
N ASP A 556 6.97 13.90 17.58
CA ASP A 556 6.76 12.89 18.61
C ASP A 556 6.78 13.53 20.01
N TYR A 557 5.62 13.54 20.66
CA TYR A 557 5.47 14.00 22.04
C TYR A 557 5.51 12.86 23.06
N ASN A 558 5.38 11.62 22.62
CA ASN A 558 5.21 10.45 23.48
C ASN A 558 6.55 9.81 23.87
N MET A 559 7.53 9.78 22.97
CA MET A 559 8.85 9.23 23.28
C MET A 559 9.59 10.01 24.38
N PRO A 560 9.60 11.36 24.40
CA PRO A 560 10.17 12.11 25.52
C PRO A 560 9.55 11.75 26.87
N GLU A 561 8.22 11.63 26.94
CA GLU A 561 7.50 11.22 28.17
C GLU A 561 7.90 9.80 28.61
N ARG A 562 7.91 8.85 27.67
CA ARG A 562 8.24 7.43 27.95
C ARG A 562 9.66 7.23 28.45
N PHE A 563 10.62 8.00 27.91
CA PHE A 563 12.01 7.94 28.35
C PHE A 563 12.33 8.89 29.51
N GLN A 564 11.36 9.70 29.95
CA GLN A 564 11.54 10.75 30.95
C GLN A 564 12.73 11.64 30.55
N LEU A 565 12.66 12.19 29.34
CA LEU A 565 13.64 13.14 28.84
C LEU A 565 13.28 14.52 29.39
N GLU A 566 14.22 15.14 30.09
CA GLU A 566 13.98 16.41 30.79
C GLU A 566 15.07 17.43 30.47
N TYR A 567 14.74 18.71 30.63
CA TYR A 567 15.69 19.82 30.59
C TYR A 567 15.40 20.86 31.67
N VAL A 568 16.41 21.66 32.01
CA VAL A 568 16.29 22.78 32.95
C VAL A 568 15.76 24.00 32.20
N GLY A 569 14.55 24.43 32.55
CA GLY A 569 13.86 25.58 31.99
C GLY A 569 14.47 26.93 32.38
N SER A 570 13.97 28.00 31.77
CA SER A 570 14.40 29.39 32.09
C SER A 570 13.98 29.83 33.50
N ASP A 571 13.00 29.14 34.08
CA ASP A 571 12.53 29.26 35.46
C ASP A 571 13.37 28.44 36.47
N ASN A 572 14.42 27.75 36.00
CA ASN A 572 15.22 26.77 36.74
C ASN A 572 14.42 25.53 37.23
N GLY A 573 13.22 25.30 36.69
CA GLY A 573 12.46 24.06 36.88
C GLY A 573 12.94 22.95 35.95
N MET A 574 12.60 21.70 36.27
CA MET A 574 12.72 20.58 35.35
C MET A 574 11.45 20.53 34.49
N HIS A 575 11.62 20.44 33.17
CA HIS A 575 10.55 20.39 32.16
C HIS A 575 10.71 19.19 31.25
#